data_AF-A0A3N5YG84-F1
#
_entry.id   AF-A0A3N5YG84-F1
#
_cell.length_a   1.000
_cell.length_b   1.000
_cell.length_c   1.000
_cell.angle_alpha   90.00
_cell.angle_beta   90.00
_cell.angle_gamma   90.00
#
_symmetry.space_group_name_H-M   'P 1'
#
loop_
_entity.id
_entity.type
_entity.pdbx_description
1 polymer ?
#
loop_
_entity_poly.entity_id
_entity_poly.type
_entity_poly.pdbx_seq_one_letter_code
_entity_poly.pdbx_strand_id
1 'polypeptide(L)'
;MPALPPAAANHPKPLAMGAAIAALAAIILLAPGAGFSLAQDAPAAGLPPQASARADAQFEGELEVLYEEHEDGARLLHYLHVGNGRRLRLQFEGLAPDLETGSRVRARGRLQNEALTVSSNRGVEALAIASPNTFGSQRVIVILVNFQDNPSTPYSAASAYTTTFQAASNFYAENSYGQTSLSGDVFGWYTIPMSSTTCDTNQIAALADQAAVALGGANLSAYTRKIYGFPKIAACNWWGLGSVGGNPSRAWINGSYATQ
;
A
#
# COMPACT_ATOMS: atom_id res chain seq x y z
N MET A 1 -44.34 -33.71 -8.07
CA MET A 1 -44.00 -32.27 -7.97
C MET A 1 -43.60 -32.00 -6.52
N PRO A 2 -42.30 -31.86 -6.20
CA PRO A 2 -41.89 -31.61 -4.82
C PRO A 2 -41.99 -30.12 -4.48
N ALA A 3 -42.49 -29.85 -3.27
CA ALA A 3 -42.68 -28.52 -2.72
C ALA A 3 -41.34 -27.80 -2.45
N LEU A 4 -41.29 -26.51 -2.76
CA LEU A 4 -40.19 -25.60 -2.46
C LEU A 4 -40.03 -25.40 -0.94
N PRO A 5 -38.80 -25.35 -0.41
CA PRO A 5 -38.56 -24.95 0.98
C PRO A 5 -38.71 -23.42 1.16
N PRO A 6 -39.05 -22.93 2.36
CA PRO A 6 -39.27 -21.51 2.61
C PRO A 6 -37.95 -20.72 2.62
N ALA A 7 -38.02 -19.48 2.11
CA ALA A 7 -36.91 -18.54 2.07
C ALA A 7 -36.44 -18.16 3.49
N ALA A 8 -35.15 -18.35 3.76
CA ALA A 8 -34.52 -17.91 5.00
C ALA A 8 -34.46 -16.38 5.03
N ALA A 9 -34.98 -15.79 6.10
CA ALA A 9 -34.88 -14.36 6.37
C ALA A 9 -33.42 -13.98 6.66
N ASN A 10 -32.84 -13.14 5.79
CA ASN A 10 -31.53 -12.52 5.99
C ASN A 10 -31.64 -11.42 7.05
N HIS A 11 -31.36 -11.75 8.31
CA HIS A 11 -30.94 -10.75 9.28
C HIS A 11 -29.44 -10.48 9.07
N PRO A 12 -29.01 -9.22 8.86
CA PRO A 12 -27.59 -8.91 8.82
C PRO A 12 -27.01 -9.17 10.22
N LYS A 13 -26.11 -10.17 10.31
CA LYS A 13 -25.25 -10.33 11.49
C LYS A 13 -24.37 -9.08 11.60
N PRO A 14 -24.16 -8.52 12.80
CA PRO A 14 -23.21 -7.43 12.97
C PRO A 14 -21.83 -7.92 12.52
N LEU A 15 -21.20 -7.20 11.59
CA LEU A 15 -19.79 -7.44 11.22
C LEU A 15 -18.96 -7.24 12.50
N ALA A 16 -18.46 -8.34 13.07
CA ALA A 16 -17.38 -8.28 14.02
C ALA A 16 -16.15 -7.70 13.30
N MET A 17 -15.51 -6.70 13.92
CA MET A 17 -14.16 -6.24 13.58
C MET A 17 -13.25 -7.46 13.49
N GLY A 18 -12.88 -7.85 12.28
CA GLY A 18 -12.24 -9.14 12.02
C GLY A 18 -12.17 -9.42 10.53
N ALA A 19 -11.73 -8.45 9.74
CA ALA A 19 -11.50 -8.59 8.30
C ALA A 19 -10.52 -7.50 7.80
N ALA A 20 -9.35 -7.38 8.41
CA ALA A 20 -8.23 -6.75 7.72
C ALA A 20 -7.57 -7.85 6.88
N ILE A 21 -7.70 -7.75 5.55
CA ILE A 21 -7.10 -8.56 4.46
C ILE A 21 -8.12 -9.21 3.46
N ALA A 22 -9.39 -8.80 3.32
CA ALA A 22 -10.08 -8.93 2.01
C ALA A 22 -11.26 -7.98 1.84
N ALA A 23 -11.25 -7.27 0.72
CA ALA A 23 -12.33 -7.10 -0.25
C ALA A 23 -12.04 -5.80 -1.06
N LEU A 24 -11.62 -5.88 -2.32
CA LEU A 24 -12.39 -6.07 -3.57
C LEU A 24 -13.23 -4.86 -4.03
N ALA A 25 -12.72 -4.24 -5.11
CA ALA A 25 -13.35 -3.90 -6.39
C ALA A 25 -14.87 -3.64 -6.53
N ALA A 26 -15.13 -2.58 -7.33
CA ALA A 26 -16.31 -2.24 -8.16
C ALA A 26 -17.43 -1.42 -7.44
N ILE A 27 -17.92 -0.25 -7.93
CA ILE A 27 -18.76 -0.05 -9.13
C ILE A 27 -19.09 1.46 -9.40
N ILE A 28 -19.01 1.83 -10.69
CA ILE A 28 -19.92 2.64 -11.58
C ILE A 28 -20.17 4.16 -11.43
N LEU A 29 -20.13 4.79 -12.63
CA LEU A 29 -20.37 6.15 -13.11
C LEU A 29 -21.63 6.89 -12.61
N LEU A 30 -21.57 8.23 -12.66
CA LEU A 30 -22.53 9.12 -13.37
C LEU A 30 -21.95 10.55 -13.54
N ALA A 31 -22.00 11.07 -14.78
CA ALA A 31 -21.99 12.50 -15.16
C ALA A 31 -23.29 12.72 -15.98
N PRO A 32 -23.77 13.94 -16.32
CA PRO A 32 -23.05 15.22 -16.46
C PRO A 32 -23.84 16.49 -16.01
N GLY A 33 -23.23 17.68 -16.15
CA GLY A 33 -23.97 18.95 -16.08
C GLY A 33 -23.09 20.16 -16.44
N ALA A 34 -23.34 20.75 -17.61
CA ALA A 34 -22.67 21.93 -18.15
C ALA A 34 -23.20 23.25 -17.56
N GLY A 35 -22.37 24.29 -17.58
CA GLY A 35 -22.79 25.68 -17.33
C GLY A 35 -21.73 26.68 -17.79
N PHE A 36 -22.01 27.39 -18.88
CA PHE A 36 -21.28 28.55 -19.39
C PHE A 36 -21.61 29.79 -18.53
N SER A 37 -20.65 30.71 -18.31
CA SER A 37 -20.85 32.14 -18.65
C SER A 37 -19.61 33.03 -18.49
N LEU A 38 -19.35 33.76 -19.58
CA LEU A 38 -18.84 35.13 -19.81
C LEU A 38 -17.70 35.74 -18.96
N ALA A 39 -16.65 36.06 -19.70
CA ALA A 39 -15.58 36.98 -19.37
C ALA A 39 -16.07 38.45 -19.32
N GLN A 40 -15.44 39.25 -18.46
CA GLN A 40 -15.37 40.71 -18.57
C GLN A 40 -13.92 41.16 -18.31
N ASP A 41 -13.34 41.81 -19.30
CA ASP A 41 -12.03 42.47 -19.24
C ASP A 41 -12.10 43.80 -18.49
N ALA A 42 -11.12 44.06 -17.62
CA ALA A 42 -10.77 45.40 -17.15
C ALA A 42 -9.23 45.51 -17.02
N PRO A 43 -8.59 46.62 -17.43
CA PRO A 43 -7.14 46.69 -17.54
C PRO A 43 -6.42 47.13 -16.26
N ALA A 44 -5.30 46.42 -16.02
CA ALA A 44 -4.01 46.80 -15.46
C ALA A 44 -3.91 47.78 -14.27
N ALA A 45 -3.48 47.23 -13.12
CA ALA A 45 -2.63 47.92 -12.15
C ALA A 45 -1.47 46.99 -11.75
N GLY A 46 -0.25 47.52 -11.76
CA GLY A 46 1.00 46.78 -11.65
C GLY A 46 1.08 45.87 -10.43
N LEU A 47 1.33 44.59 -10.70
CA LEU A 47 1.72 43.61 -9.69
C LEU A 47 3.26 43.53 -9.64
N PRO A 48 3.88 43.52 -8.44
CA PRO A 48 5.29 43.17 -8.29
C PRO A 48 5.52 41.77 -8.90
N PRO A 49 6.75 41.42 -9.35
CA PRO A 49 7.02 40.17 -10.07
C PRO A 49 6.41 39.01 -9.30
N GLN A 50 5.30 38.50 -9.82
CA GLN A 50 4.55 37.46 -9.18
C GLN A 50 5.44 36.22 -9.10
N ALA A 51 5.33 35.57 -7.95
CA ALA A 51 5.78 34.22 -7.65
C ALA A 51 5.98 33.40 -8.93
N SER A 52 7.17 32.82 -9.07
CA SER A 52 7.55 31.87 -10.11
C SER A 52 6.32 31.06 -10.54
N ALA A 53 5.88 31.24 -11.78
CA ALA A 53 4.77 30.48 -12.35
C ALA A 53 4.96 29.01 -11.95
N ARG A 54 4.04 28.53 -11.12
CA ARG A 54 4.08 27.21 -10.51
C ARG A 54 3.87 26.20 -11.63
N ALA A 55 4.98 25.77 -12.23
CA ALA A 55 4.97 25.12 -13.52
C ALA A 55 4.20 23.81 -13.45
N ASP A 56 3.31 23.61 -14.42
CA ASP A 56 2.81 22.28 -14.73
C ASP A 56 4.04 21.43 -15.11
N ALA A 57 4.24 20.37 -14.36
CA ALA A 57 5.36 19.46 -14.49
C ALA A 57 4.86 18.09 -14.90
N GLN A 58 5.68 17.39 -15.67
CA GLN A 58 5.43 16.03 -16.10
C GLN A 58 6.57 15.12 -15.62
N PHE A 59 6.19 13.96 -15.10
CA PHE A 59 7.12 12.94 -14.65
C PHE A 59 6.68 11.58 -15.15
N GLU A 60 7.64 10.76 -15.54
CA GLU A 60 7.43 9.35 -15.86
C GLU A 60 8.16 8.49 -14.83
N GLY A 61 7.54 7.39 -14.43
CA GLY A 61 8.08 6.56 -13.38
C GLY A 61 7.25 5.33 -13.08
N GLU A 62 7.65 4.64 -12.03
CA GLU A 62 6.92 3.52 -11.46
C GLU A 62 5.97 4.03 -10.37
N LEU A 63 4.68 3.69 -10.52
CA LEU A 63 3.67 3.98 -9.52
C LEU A 63 3.84 3.05 -8.32
N GLU A 64 3.77 3.62 -7.13
CA GLU A 64 3.66 2.90 -5.87
C GLU A 64 2.37 3.32 -5.19
N VAL A 65 1.55 2.34 -4.83
CA VAL A 65 0.27 2.53 -4.15
C VAL A 65 0.35 1.80 -2.82
N LEU A 66 0.21 2.53 -1.73
CA LEU A 66 0.28 1.98 -0.37
C LEU A 66 -1.07 2.11 0.31
N TYR A 67 -1.55 1.01 0.89
CA TYR A 67 -2.64 1.01 1.86
C TYR A 67 -2.04 1.22 3.25
N GLU A 68 -2.43 2.32 3.89
CA GLU A 68 -2.02 2.69 5.25
C GLU A 68 -3.20 2.53 6.20
N GLU A 69 -3.01 1.73 7.23
CA GLU A 69 -4.04 1.36 8.21
C GLU A 69 -3.72 1.94 9.59
N HIS A 70 -4.74 2.54 10.20
CA HIS A 70 -4.76 3.13 11.53
C HIS A 70 -5.86 2.45 12.35
N GLU A 71 -5.88 2.69 13.66
CA GLU A 71 -6.94 2.17 14.54
C GLU A 71 -8.33 2.71 14.19
N ASP A 72 -8.41 3.91 13.62
CA ASP A 72 -9.63 4.65 13.32
C ASP A 72 -10.00 4.68 11.82
N GLY A 73 -9.21 4.02 10.97
CA GLY A 73 -9.50 3.92 9.54
C GLY A 73 -8.29 3.61 8.68
N ALA A 74 -8.48 3.71 7.36
CA ALA A 74 -7.41 3.45 6.40
C ALA A 74 -7.48 4.40 5.21
N ARG A 75 -6.35 4.54 4.50
CA ARG A 75 -6.25 5.37 3.31
C ARG A 75 -5.24 4.83 2.30
N LEU A 76 -5.42 5.20 1.04
CA LEU A 76 -4.45 4.96 -0.02
C LEU A 76 -3.50 6.15 -0.17
N LEU A 77 -2.21 5.85 -0.22
CA LEU A 77 -1.13 6.77 -0.52
C LEU A 77 -0.57 6.43 -1.89
N HIS A 78 -0.24 7.45 -2.68
CA HIS A 78 0.27 7.27 -4.03
C HIS A 78 1.61 7.99 -4.16
N TYR A 79 2.58 7.28 -4.73
CA TYR A 79 3.92 7.79 -4.97
C TYR A 79 4.37 7.44 -6.39
N LEU A 80 5.24 8.28 -6.95
CA LEU A 80 5.88 8.04 -8.22
C LEU A 80 7.39 7.97 -8.01
N HIS A 81 7.97 6.81 -8.28
CA HIS A 81 9.42 6.63 -8.33
C HIS A 81 9.90 7.07 -9.71
N VAL A 82 10.61 8.20 -9.75
CA VAL A 82 11.18 8.74 -10.98
C VAL A 82 12.68 8.39 -11.04
N GLY A 83 13.31 8.63 -12.19
CA GLY A 83 14.76 8.41 -12.34
C GLY A 83 15.59 9.11 -11.25
N ASN A 84 16.80 8.58 -10.99
CA ASN A 84 17.75 9.08 -9.99
C ASN A 84 17.30 8.91 -8.52
N GLY A 85 16.44 7.94 -8.23
CA GLY A 85 16.03 7.59 -6.86
C GLY A 85 15.07 8.59 -6.19
N ARG A 86 14.55 9.55 -6.96
CA ARG A 86 13.60 10.54 -6.45
C ARG A 86 12.20 9.92 -6.38
N ARG A 87 11.51 10.15 -5.26
CA ARG A 87 10.15 9.67 -5.00
C ARG A 87 9.22 10.85 -4.77
N LEU A 88 8.18 10.97 -5.58
CA LEU A 88 7.21 12.06 -5.51
C LEU A 88 5.91 11.58 -4.89
N ARG A 89 5.32 12.36 -3.98
CA ARG A 89 3.95 12.07 -3.52
C ARG A 89 2.96 12.54 -4.58
N LEU A 90 2.03 11.68 -4.99
CA LEU A 90 0.92 12.07 -5.86
C LEU A 90 -0.28 12.45 -4.98
N GLN A 91 -0.83 13.64 -5.20
CA GLN A 91 -2.04 14.12 -4.54
C GLN A 91 -3.11 14.34 -5.59
N PHE A 92 -4.22 13.62 -5.49
CA PHE A 92 -5.32 13.73 -6.45
C PHE A 92 -6.40 14.68 -5.93
N GLU A 93 -6.81 15.63 -6.76
CA GLU A 93 -7.95 16.54 -6.46
C GLU A 93 -9.31 15.86 -6.73
N GLY A 94 -9.31 14.58 -7.11
CA GLY A 94 -10.47 13.75 -7.37
C GLY A 94 -10.14 12.27 -7.19
N LEU A 95 -10.89 11.39 -7.86
CA LEU A 95 -10.63 9.95 -7.79
C LEU A 95 -9.23 9.61 -8.33
N ALA A 96 -8.44 8.89 -7.53
CA ALA A 96 -7.17 8.33 -7.97
C ALA A 96 -7.42 7.23 -9.03
N PRO A 97 -6.50 7.04 -9.99
CA PRO A 97 -6.64 5.97 -10.97
C PRO A 97 -6.58 4.59 -10.29
N ASP A 98 -7.38 3.65 -10.80
CA ASP A 98 -7.35 2.24 -10.37
C ASP A 98 -6.15 1.53 -11.02
N LEU A 99 -4.97 1.78 -10.47
CA LEU A 99 -3.69 1.22 -10.91
C LEU A 99 -2.92 0.67 -9.72
N GLU A 100 -2.21 -0.42 -9.94
CA GLU A 100 -1.43 -1.08 -8.89
C GLU A 100 0.04 -0.66 -8.89
N THR A 101 0.69 -0.92 -7.75
CA THR A 101 2.15 -0.80 -7.59
C THR A 101 2.88 -1.58 -8.67
N GLY A 102 3.90 -0.95 -9.25
CA GLY A 102 4.69 -1.49 -10.35
C GLY A 102 4.24 -1.01 -11.74
N SER A 103 3.06 -0.38 -11.85
CA SER A 103 2.60 0.20 -13.12
C SER A 103 3.54 1.32 -13.56
N ARG A 104 3.91 1.37 -14.85
CA ARG A 104 4.63 2.50 -15.44
C ARG A 104 3.63 3.56 -15.82
N VAL A 105 3.78 4.78 -15.31
CA VAL A 105 2.84 5.86 -15.57
C VAL A 105 3.57 7.16 -15.92
N ARG A 106 2.88 8.01 -16.67
CA ARG A 106 3.19 9.41 -16.88
C ARG A 106 2.22 10.25 -16.07
N ALA A 107 2.71 10.98 -15.08
CA ALA A 107 1.94 11.89 -14.26
C ALA A 107 2.21 13.35 -14.66
N ARG A 108 1.15 14.15 -14.75
CA ARG A 108 1.17 15.58 -15.05
C ARG A 108 0.43 16.32 -13.94
N GLY A 109 1.02 17.40 -13.43
CA GLY A 109 0.42 18.17 -12.37
C GLY A 109 1.29 19.31 -11.89
N ARG A 110 0.89 19.95 -10.80
CA ARG A 110 1.63 21.05 -10.19
C ARG A 110 2.56 20.50 -9.11
N LEU A 111 3.86 20.71 -9.29
CA LEU A 111 4.86 20.28 -8.31
C LEU A 111 5.01 21.34 -7.21
N GLN A 112 4.92 20.92 -5.94
CA GLN A 112 5.29 21.73 -4.77
C GLN A 112 5.75 20.81 -3.64
N ASN A 113 6.90 21.12 -3.02
CA ASN A 113 7.41 20.38 -1.85
C ASN A 113 7.41 18.85 -2.05
N GLU A 114 7.91 18.39 -3.20
CA GLU A 114 7.95 16.97 -3.61
C GLU A 114 6.58 16.27 -3.77
N ALA A 115 5.49 17.03 -3.65
CA ALA A 115 4.16 16.58 -4.00
C ALA A 115 3.77 17.08 -5.38
N LEU A 116 3.31 16.17 -6.24
CA LEU A 116 2.68 16.50 -7.51
C LEU A 116 1.17 16.47 -7.30
N THR A 117 0.54 17.64 -7.31
CA THR A 117 -0.91 17.75 -7.30
C THR A 117 -1.42 17.48 -8.71
N VAL A 118 -2.17 16.39 -8.85
CA VAL A 118 -2.70 15.87 -10.10
C VAL A 118 -4.18 16.22 -10.17
N SER A 119 -4.53 17.11 -11.09
CA SER A 119 -5.92 17.42 -11.38
C SER A 119 -6.60 16.25 -12.11
N SER A 120 -7.91 16.10 -11.89
CA SER A 120 -8.74 14.91 -12.18
C SER A 120 -8.39 14.12 -13.45
N ASN A 121 -8.38 12.77 -13.34
CA ASN A 121 -8.45 11.67 -14.34
C ASN A 121 -7.74 11.77 -15.72
N ARG A 122 -7.11 12.88 -16.09
CA ARG A 122 -6.22 13.05 -17.26
C ARG A 122 -4.79 13.40 -16.88
N GLY A 123 -4.54 13.57 -15.58
CA GLY A 123 -3.23 13.85 -15.03
C GLY A 123 -2.35 12.60 -14.84
N VAL A 124 -2.89 11.38 -14.96
CA VAL A 124 -2.09 10.15 -14.99
C VAL A 124 -2.46 9.34 -16.23
N GLU A 125 -1.43 8.96 -16.99
CA GLU A 125 -1.51 8.10 -18.17
C GLU A 125 -0.73 6.82 -17.90
N ALA A 126 -1.38 5.66 -18.02
CA ALA A 126 -0.72 4.37 -17.88
C ALA A 126 0.08 4.06 -19.15
N LEU A 127 1.39 3.87 -19.00
CA LEU A 127 2.30 3.45 -20.06
C LEU A 127 2.46 1.92 -20.08
N ALA A 128 2.41 1.29 -18.91
CA ALA A 128 2.31 -0.16 -18.73
C ALA A 128 1.60 -0.47 -17.42
N ILE A 129 0.67 -1.43 -17.43
CA ILE A 129 -0.12 -1.81 -16.26
C ILE A 129 0.53 -3.01 -15.59
N ALA A 130 0.73 -2.94 -14.27
CA ALA A 130 1.16 -4.09 -13.48
C ALA A 130 0.00 -5.09 -13.33
N SER A 131 0.32 -6.39 -13.42
CA SER A 131 -0.64 -7.46 -13.20
C SER A 131 0.04 -8.60 -12.44
N PRO A 132 0.17 -8.48 -11.10
CA PRO A 132 0.73 -9.53 -10.28
C PRO A 132 -0.23 -10.72 -10.21
N ASN A 133 0.31 -11.95 -10.17
CA ASN A 133 -0.51 -13.14 -9.98
C ASN A 133 -1.10 -13.20 -8.55
N THR A 134 -2.40 -13.45 -8.46
CA THR A 134 -3.13 -13.61 -7.21
C THR A 134 -3.62 -15.04 -6.98
N PHE A 135 -3.52 -15.92 -7.99
CA PHE A 135 -4.01 -17.30 -7.95
C PHE A 135 -2.95 -18.30 -7.51
N GLY A 136 -3.39 -19.36 -6.84
CA GLY A 136 -2.57 -20.44 -6.33
C GLY A 136 -1.82 -20.08 -5.04
N SER A 137 -0.77 -20.86 -4.76
CA SER A 137 0.08 -20.65 -3.59
C SER A 137 1.00 -19.45 -3.78
N GLN A 138 0.81 -18.45 -2.93
CA GLN A 138 1.60 -17.23 -2.90
C GLN A 138 2.77 -17.38 -1.93
N ARG A 139 4.01 -17.32 -2.45
CA ARG A 139 5.23 -17.41 -1.65
C ARG A 139 5.53 -16.10 -0.91
N VAL A 140 5.44 -16.14 0.42
CA VAL A 140 5.68 -15.01 1.32
C VAL A 140 6.91 -15.26 2.19
N ILE A 141 7.78 -14.27 2.31
CA ILE A 141 8.79 -14.24 3.38
C ILE A 141 8.37 -13.22 4.43
N VAL A 142 8.36 -13.64 5.69
CA VAL A 142 8.21 -12.74 6.84
C VAL A 142 9.61 -12.51 7.42
N ILE A 143 10.02 -11.26 7.55
CA ILE A 143 11.32 -10.90 8.13
C ILE A 143 11.05 -10.05 9.37
N LEU A 144 11.49 -10.55 10.52
CA LEU A 144 11.35 -9.91 11.81
C LEU A 144 12.63 -9.14 12.14
N VAL A 145 12.50 -7.84 12.39
CA VAL A 145 13.63 -6.96 12.72
C VAL A 145 13.33 -6.06 13.90
N ASN A 146 14.33 -5.78 14.71
CA ASN A 146 14.29 -4.78 15.76
C ASN A 146 15.40 -3.73 15.53
N PHE A 147 15.40 -2.67 16.34
CA PHE A 147 16.19 -1.47 16.07
C PHE A 147 17.42 -1.41 16.98
N GLN A 148 18.46 -0.67 16.56
CA GLN A 148 19.72 -0.57 17.31
C GLN A 148 19.54 -0.02 18.74
N ASP A 149 18.54 0.85 18.92
CA ASP A 149 18.17 1.52 20.16
C ASP A 149 16.94 0.87 20.84
N ASN A 150 16.31 -0.09 20.18
CA ASN A 150 15.19 -0.86 20.69
C ASN A 150 15.26 -2.32 20.21
N PRO A 151 16.04 -3.18 20.89
CA PRO A 151 16.22 -4.58 20.52
C PRO A 151 15.08 -5.51 20.99
N SER A 152 13.89 -4.96 21.27
CA SER A 152 12.76 -5.78 21.75
C SER A 152 12.25 -6.75 20.69
N THR A 153 11.65 -7.85 21.14
CA THR A 153 11.11 -8.93 20.31
C THR A 153 9.71 -9.32 20.82
N PRO A 154 8.69 -8.46 20.62
CA PRO A 154 7.42 -8.54 21.35
C PRO A 154 6.55 -9.76 21.02
N TYR A 155 6.91 -10.54 20.00
CA TYR A 155 6.24 -11.76 19.60
C TYR A 155 7.23 -12.77 19.04
N SER A 156 6.83 -14.04 19.04
CA SER A 156 7.66 -15.14 18.52
C SER A 156 7.55 -15.27 17.00
N ALA A 157 8.57 -15.85 16.37
CA ALA A 157 8.51 -16.23 14.96
C ALA A 157 7.39 -17.25 14.69
N ALA A 158 7.08 -18.13 15.65
CA ALA A 158 5.97 -19.08 15.54
C ALA A 158 4.59 -18.39 15.55
N SER A 159 4.44 -17.31 16.31
CA SER A 159 3.24 -16.47 16.29
C SER A 159 3.09 -15.80 14.92
N ALA A 160 4.15 -15.19 14.40
CA ALA A 160 4.13 -14.58 13.06
C ALA A 160 3.82 -15.61 11.96
N TYR A 161 4.38 -16.81 12.07
CA TYR A 161 4.08 -17.93 11.18
C TYR A 161 2.60 -18.31 11.21
N THR A 162 2.05 -18.51 12.41
CA THR A 162 0.64 -18.91 12.59
C THR A 162 -0.32 -17.84 12.06
N THR A 163 -0.07 -16.57 12.39
CA THR A 163 -0.87 -15.44 11.89
C THR A 163 -0.84 -15.37 10.36
N THR A 164 0.32 -15.54 9.73
CA THR A 164 0.46 -15.39 8.26
C THR A 164 -0.02 -16.61 7.49
N PHE A 165 0.50 -17.79 7.84
CA PHE A 165 0.37 -19.00 7.03
C PHE A 165 -0.81 -19.88 7.44
N GLN A 166 -1.44 -19.60 8.58
CA GLN A 166 -2.68 -20.27 8.99
C GLN A 166 -3.84 -19.28 8.95
N ALA A 167 -3.87 -18.29 9.85
CA ALA A 167 -5.04 -17.43 10.00
C ALA A 167 -5.31 -16.60 8.72
N ALA A 168 -4.33 -15.84 8.23
CA ALA A 168 -4.49 -15.08 7.00
C ALA A 168 -4.65 -15.98 5.77
N SER A 169 -3.89 -17.08 5.67
CA SER A 169 -4.02 -18.05 4.57
C SER A 169 -5.43 -18.65 4.47
N ASN A 170 -6.02 -19.04 5.60
CA ASN A 170 -7.40 -19.56 5.67
C ASN A 170 -8.40 -18.51 5.25
N PHE A 171 -8.23 -17.27 5.73
CA PHE A 171 -9.08 -16.16 5.34
C PHE A 171 -9.01 -15.88 3.83
N TYR A 172 -7.82 -15.90 3.23
CA TYR A 172 -7.66 -15.79 1.77
C TYR A 172 -8.32 -16.95 1.04
N ALA A 173 -8.14 -18.19 1.51
CA ALA A 173 -8.77 -19.35 0.89
C ALA A 173 -10.30 -19.26 0.94
N GLU A 174 -10.88 -18.85 2.08
CA GLU A 174 -12.33 -18.65 2.23
C GLU A 174 -12.86 -17.58 1.28
N ASN A 175 -12.22 -16.40 1.27
CA ASN A 175 -12.68 -15.24 0.48
C ASN A 175 -12.30 -15.31 -1.00
N SER A 176 -11.55 -16.32 -1.42
CA SER A 176 -11.19 -16.57 -2.83
C SER A 176 -11.80 -17.85 -3.40
N TYR A 177 -12.68 -18.53 -2.66
CA TYR A 177 -13.22 -19.85 -3.05
C TYR A 177 -12.11 -20.91 -3.27
N GLY A 178 -11.09 -20.88 -2.42
CA GLY A 178 -9.94 -21.80 -2.46
C GLY A 178 -8.92 -21.47 -3.55
N GLN A 179 -9.03 -20.33 -4.23
CA GLN A 179 -8.14 -19.98 -5.34
C GLN A 179 -6.81 -19.36 -4.90
N THR A 180 -6.71 -18.88 -3.67
CA THR A 180 -5.49 -18.26 -3.14
C THR A 180 -5.14 -18.85 -1.78
N SER A 181 -3.87 -19.21 -1.60
CA SER A 181 -3.32 -19.61 -0.30
C SER A 181 -1.96 -18.95 -0.08
N LEU A 182 -1.55 -18.79 1.18
CA LEU A 182 -0.23 -18.28 1.53
C LEU A 182 0.68 -19.43 1.99
N SER A 183 1.94 -19.40 1.56
CA SER A 183 2.97 -20.32 2.07
C SER A 183 4.34 -19.66 2.09
N GLY A 184 5.23 -20.15 2.95
CA GLY A 184 6.59 -19.64 3.06
C GLY A 184 7.10 -19.68 4.48
N ASP A 185 7.96 -18.71 4.81
CA ASP A 185 8.95 -18.87 5.86
C ASP A 185 9.10 -17.57 6.67
N VAL A 186 9.47 -17.70 7.95
CA VAL A 186 9.73 -16.58 8.86
C VAL A 186 11.23 -16.55 9.21
N PHE A 187 11.87 -15.41 9.01
CA PHE A 187 13.26 -15.13 9.35
C PHE A 187 13.35 -14.05 10.43
N GLY A 188 14.45 -14.06 11.20
CA GLY A 188 14.68 -13.13 12.30
C GLY A 188 14.42 -13.74 13.68
N TRP A 189 14.48 -12.97 14.77
CA TRP A 189 14.70 -11.52 14.84
C TRP A 189 16.12 -11.09 14.48
N TYR A 190 16.27 -9.99 13.74
CA TYR A 190 17.56 -9.34 13.48
C TYR A 190 17.58 -7.89 13.96
N THR A 191 18.69 -7.45 14.54
CA THR A 191 18.88 -6.03 14.88
C THR A 191 19.44 -5.27 13.69
N ILE A 192 18.67 -4.31 13.17
CA ILE A 192 19.08 -3.46 12.05
C ILE A 192 19.74 -2.16 12.55
N PRO A 193 20.74 -1.62 11.81
CA PRO A 193 21.43 -0.37 12.17
C PRO A 193 20.58 0.86 11.84
N MET A 194 19.41 0.96 12.48
CA MET A 194 18.44 2.04 12.34
C MET A 194 17.84 2.36 13.71
N SER A 195 17.58 3.64 13.98
CA SER A 195 16.90 4.07 15.20
C SER A 195 15.39 3.97 15.08
N SER A 196 14.75 3.50 16.14
CA SER A 196 13.29 3.44 16.33
C SER A 196 12.60 4.81 16.32
N THR A 197 13.34 5.92 16.34
CA THR A 197 12.83 7.29 16.27
C THR A 197 12.53 7.78 14.84
N THR A 198 12.81 6.95 13.83
CA THR A 198 12.58 7.27 12.41
C THR A 198 11.64 6.25 11.76
N CYS A 199 10.86 6.69 10.78
CA CYS A 199 9.94 5.83 10.02
C CYS A 199 10.22 5.92 8.52
N ASP A 200 11.36 5.36 8.10
CA ASP A 200 11.66 5.13 6.69
C ASP A 200 11.42 3.65 6.36
N THR A 201 10.27 3.36 5.78
CA THR A 201 9.85 1.99 5.46
C THR A 201 10.71 1.35 4.38
N ASN A 202 11.27 2.15 3.46
CA ASN A 202 12.18 1.66 2.43
C ASN A 202 13.52 1.24 3.06
N GLN A 203 14.03 2.04 3.99
CA GLN A 203 15.25 1.70 4.73
C GLN A 203 15.04 0.47 5.63
N ILE A 204 13.92 0.38 6.34
CA ILE A 204 13.56 -0.81 7.13
C ILE A 204 13.56 -2.06 6.24
N ALA A 205 12.86 -2.02 5.11
CA ALA A 205 12.78 -3.15 4.18
C ALA A 205 14.16 -3.54 3.62
N ALA A 206 14.98 -2.55 3.23
CA ALA A 206 16.32 -2.80 2.71
C ALA A 206 17.25 -3.44 3.75
N LEU A 207 17.26 -2.93 4.98
CA LEU A 207 18.08 -3.48 6.07
C LEU A 207 17.58 -4.86 6.52
N ALA A 208 16.27 -5.08 6.53
CA ALA A 208 15.68 -6.38 6.84
C ALA A 208 16.04 -7.44 5.78
N ASP A 209 15.91 -7.10 4.50
CA ASP A 209 16.32 -7.96 3.39
C ASP A 209 17.81 -8.33 3.51
N GLN A 210 18.67 -7.35 3.76
CA GLN A 210 20.12 -7.56 3.96
C GLN A 210 20.40 -8.50 5.14
N ALA A 211 19.74 -8.29 6.28
CA ALA A 211 19.91 -9.14 7.46
C ALA A 211 19.42 -10.57 7.23
N ALA A 212 18.27 -10.74 6.59
CA ALA A 212 17.72 -12.07 6.27
C ALA A 212 18.66 -12.86 5.34
N VAL A 213 19.29 -12.20 4.36
CA VAL A 213 20.29 -12.83 3.50
C VAL A 213 21.58 -13.14 4.28
N ALA A 214 22.16 -12.12 4.92
CA ALA A 214 23.51 -12.22 5.50
C ALA A 214 23.56 -13.09 6.77
N LEU A 215 22.51 -13.06 7.59
CA LEU A 215 22.46 -13.77 8.87
C LEU A 215 21.55 -15.00 8.83
N GLY A 216 20.52 -14.97 7.99
CA GLY A 216 19.54 -16.06 7.86
C GLY A 216 19.77 -17.00 6.68
N GLY A 217 20.60 -16.63 5.70
CA GLY A 217 20.76 -17.40 4.45
C GLY A 217 19.51 -17.40 3.57
N ALA A 218 18.62 -16.40 3.71
CA ALA A 218 17.39 -16.33 2.94
C ALA A 218 17.66 -16.13 1.45
N ASN A 219 17.01 -16.93 0.59
CA ASN A 219 16.93 -16.65 -0.84
C ASN A 219 15.69 -15.79 -1.14
N LEU A 220 15.85 -14.47 -1.15
CA LEU A 220 14.73 -13.55 -1.35
C LEU A 220 14.03 -13.70 -2.72
N SER A 221 14.73 -14.23 -3.73
CA SER A 221 14.13 -14.44 -5.07
C SER A 221 13.08 -15.55 -5.10
N ALA A 222 13.02 -16.40 -4.06
CA ALA A 222 12.02 -17.45 -3.93
C ALA A 222 10.64 -16.93 -3.49
N TYR A 223 10.52 -15.63 -3.16
CA TYR A 223 9.31 -15.04 -2.60
C TYR A 223 8.84 -13.86 -3.44
N THR A 224 7.53 -13.80 -3.66
CA THR A 224 6.87 -12.73 -4.44
C THR A 224 6.17 -11.73 -3.52
N ARG A 225 6.21 -11.97 -2.21
CA ARG A 225 5.62 -11.11 -1.18
C ARG A 225 6.56 -11.06 0.01
N LYS A 226 6.73 -9.88 0.57
CA LYS A 226 7.59 -9.63 1.73
C LYS A 226 6.80 -8.95 2.82
N ILE A 227 6.89 -9.46 4.04
CA ILE A 227 6.30 -8.85 5.23
C ILE A 227 7.42 -8.53 6.21
N TYR A 228 7.47 -7.29 6.67
CA TYR A 228 8.46 -6.81 7.63
C TYR A 228 7.76 -6.55 8.96
N GLY A 229 8.06 -7.38 9.97
CA GLY A 229 7.52 -7.23 11.32
C GLY A 229 8.54 -6.59 12.25
N PHE A 230 8.14 -5.59 13.04
CA PHE A 230 9.00 -4.94 14.01
C PHE A 230 8.24 -4.50 15.26
N PRO A 231 8.92 -4.16 16.38
CA PRO A 231 8.27 -3.67 17.58
C PRO A 231 7.55 -2.35 17.32
N LYS A 232 6.55 -2.01 18.13
CA LYS A 232 5.84 -0.73 17.95
C LYS A 232 6.84 0.42 18.10
N ILE A 233 6.93 1.25 17.06
CA ILE A 233 7.67 2.51 17.08
C ILE A 233 6.71 3.67 16.88
N ALA A 234 6.84 4.70 17.72
CA ALA A 234 5.98 5.88 17.66
C ALA A 234 6.23 6.75 16.41
N ALA A 235 7.42 6.62 15.78
CA ALA A 235 7.74 7.35 14.56
C ALA A 235 6.86 6.92 13.36
N CYS A 236 6.36 5.68 13.37
CA CYS A 236 5.37 5.20 12.42
C CYS A 236 3.98 5.33 13.03
N ASN A 237 3.19 6.29 12.57
CA ASN A 237 1.87 6.59 13.13
C ASN A 237 0.76 5.61 12.70
N TRP A 238 1.06 4.66 11.82
CA TRP A 238 0.16 3.61 11.36
C TRP A 238 0.42 2.29 12.10
N TRP A 239 -0.54 1.37 12.03
CA TRP A 239 -0.38 -0.01 12.49
C TRP A 239 0.13 -0.92 11.36
N GLY A 240 -0.53 -0.85 10.20
CA GLY A 240 -0.18 -1.59 9.00
C GLY A 240 0.10 -0.68 7.83
N LEU A 241 1.07 -1.06 6.99
CA LEU A 241 1.31 -0.44 5.69
C LEU A 241 1.57 -1.54 4.68
N GLY A 242 0.97 -1.48 3.49
CA GLY A 242 1.20 -2.49 2.46
C GLY A 242 1.06 -1.95 1.05
N SER A 243 1.83 -2.50 0.11
CA SER A 243 1.65 -2.18 -1.31
C SER A 243 0.38 -2.84 -1.85
N VAL A 244 -0.40 -2.08 -2.61
CA VAL A 244 -1.48 -2.63 -3.44
C VAL A 244 -0.83 -3.14 -4.73
N GLY A 245 -0.79 -4.46 -4.89
CA GLY A 245 -0.04 -5.13 -5.94
C GLY A 245 1.48 -5.10 -5.72
N GLY A 246 2.22 -5.15 -6.83
CA GLY A 246 3.69 -5.23 -6.85
C GLY A 246 4.22 -6.67 -6.93
N ASN A 247 5.42 -6.83 -7.51
CA ASN A 247 6.13 -8.10 -7.57
C ASN A 247 7.65 -7.88 -7.40
N PRO A 248 8.21 -8.06 -6.19
CA PRO A 248 7.51 -8.49 -4.99
C PRO A 248 6.62 -7.40 -4.38
N SER A 249 5.50 -7.78 -3.77
CA SER A 249 4.74 -6.89 -2.88
C SER A 249 5.43 -6.74 -1.52
N ARG A 250 5.12 -5.66 -0.79
CA ARG A 250 5.70 -5.37 0.53
C ARG A 250 4.63 -4.99 1.54
N ALA A 251 4.76 -5.45 2.78
CA ALA A 251 3.97 -5.01 3.91
C ALA A 251 4.83 -4.80 5.16
N TRP A 252 4.42 -3.88 6.02
CA TRP A 252 5.08 -3.53 7.28
C TRP A 252 4.07 -3.61 8.41
N ILE A 253 4.45 -4.30 9.49
CA ILE A 253 3.63 -4.49 10.68
C ILE A 253 4.33 -3.80 11.86
N ASN A 254 3.73 -2.70 12.33
CA ASN A 254 4.28 -1.87 13.40
C ASN A 254 3.65 -2.24 14.75
N GLY A 255 4.32 -3.12 15.50
CA GLY A 255 3.84 -3.58 16.81
C GLY A 255 3.20 -4.96 16.76
N SER A 256 1.97 -5.09 17.25
CA SER A 256 1.32 -6.39 17.42
C SER A 256 1.20 -7.15 16.09
N TYR A 257 1.59 -8.42 16.08
CA TYR A 257 1.52 -9.34 14.95
C TYR A 257 0.47 -10.43 15.24
N ALA A 258 -0.77 -10.01 15.37
CA ALA A 258 -1.90 -10.88 15.69
C ALA A 258 -3.14 -10.47 14.87
N THR A 259 -4.01 -11.44 14.59
CA THR A 259 -5.38 -11.16 14.15
C THR A 259 -6.16 -10.59 15.33
N GLN A 260 -6.73 -9.40 15.19
CA GLN A 260 -7.68 -8.84 16.16
C GLN A 260 -9.08 -9.40 15.90
#